data_AF-A0A2T5I160-F1
#
_entry.id   AF-A0A2T5I160-F1
#
_cell.length_a   1.000
_cell.length_b   1.000
_cell.length_c   1.000
_cell.angle_alpha   90.00
_cell.angle_beta   90.00
_cell.angle_gamma   90.00
#
_symmetry.space_group_name_H-M   'P 1'
#
loop_
_entity.id
_entity.type
_entity.pdbx_description
1 polymer ?
#
loop_
_entity_poly.entity_id
_entity_poly.type
_entity_poly.pdbx_seq_one_letter_code
_entity_poly.pdbx_strand_id
1 'polypeptide(L)'
;MAWEAFAAIQLPAARHMKPLALRDHAREILQAVSKDISTPQSRETQTEKSLGLAPISSGAPETAAQTHGFLRAKSGFDINQLAAEYRAFAPAFFVYGTMTLSRKACIWTALFASMRQLTRRLPNP
;
A
#
# COMPACT_ATOMS: atom_id res chain seq x y z
N MET A 1 15.36 -6.32 -4.99
CA MET A 1 14.30 -5.53 -5.67
C MET A 1 14.17 -4.18 -5.00
N ALA A 2 13.70 -3.11 -5.67
CA ALA A 2 13.67 -1.76 -5.12
C ALA A 2 12.88 -1.63 -3.80
N TRP A 3 11.76 -2.36 -3.68
CA TRP A 3 10.95 -2.44 -2.45
C TRP A 3 11.74 -2.95 -1.25
N GLU A 4 12.41 -4.09 -1.39
CA GLU A 4 13.19 -4.73 -0.32
C GLU A 4 14.32 -3.81 0.17
N ALA A 5 14.99 -3.13 -0.76
CA ALA A 5 16.04 -2.18 -0.43
C ALA A 5 15.50 -0.98 0.38
N PHE A 6 14.31 -0.48 0.03
CA PHE A 6 13.67 0.58 0.79
C PHE A 6 13.16 0.10 2.16
N ALA A 7 12.53 -1.08 2.21
CA ALA A 7 12.04 -1.66 3.46
C ALA A 7 13.19 -1.96 4.44
N ALA A 8 14.36 -2.37 3.94
CA ALA A 8 15.54 -2.68 4.75
C ALA A 8 16.14 -1.47 5.47
N ILE A 9 15.95 -0.24 4.94
CA ILE A 9 16.50 0.99 5.55
C ILE A 9 15.59 1.61 6.61
N GLN A 10 14.42 1.03 6.87
CA GLN A 10 13.41 1.56 7.81
C GLN A 10 13.73 1.15 9.26
N LEU A 11 14.81 1.71 9.79
CA LEU A 11 15.28 1.43 11.15
C LEU A 11 14.47 2.22 12.20
N PRO A 12 14.30 1.68 13.42
CA PRO A 12 14.81 0.39 13.90
C PRO A 12 13.95 -0.83 13.50
N ALA A 13 12.75 -0.63 12.95
CA ALA A 13 11.77 -1.69 12.71
C ALA A 13 12.29 -2.81 11.79
N ALA A 14 13.04 -2.45 10.75
CA ALA A 14 13.60 -3.41 9.81
C ALA A 14 14.84 -4.18 10.33
N ARG A 15 15.42 -3.79 11.48
CA ARG A 15 16.75 -4.27 11.95
C ARG A 15 16.86 -5.79 12.01
N HIS A 16 15.79 -6.47 12.39
CA HIS A 16 15.77 -7.92 12.60
C HIS A 16 14.97 -8.68 11.52
N MET A 17 14.51 -7.99 10.49
CA MET A 17 13.71 -8.61 9.44
C MET A 17 14.61 -9.30 8.41
N LYS A 18 14.30 -10.55 8.11
CA LYS A 18 14.96 -11.30 7.02
C LYS A 18 14.45 -10.80 5.66
N PRO A 19 15.25 -10.92 4.58
CA PRO A 19 14.83 -10.57 3.23
C PRO A 19 13.43 -11.06 2.89
N LEU A 20 13.12 -12.34 3.09
CA LEU A 20 11.79 -12.92 2.79
C LEU A 20 10.64 -12.18 3.49
N ALA A 21 10.82 -11.79 4.76
CA ALA A 21 9.82 -11.03 5.50
C ALA A 21 9.65 -9.60 4.96
N LEU A 22 10.70 -9.00 4.41
CA LEU A 22 10.63 -7.70 3.74
C LEU A 22 9.87 -7.77 2.40
N ARG A 23 9.86 -8.94 1.74
CA ARG A 23 9.15 -9.16 0.46
C ARG A 23 7.71 -9.64 0.63
N ASP A 24 7.33 -9.97 1.84
CA ASP A 24 6.07 -10.62 2.12
C ASP A 24 4.89 -9.79 1.62
N HIS A 25 3.93 -10.42 0.94
CA HIS A 25 2.78 -9.80 0.28
C HIS A 25 3.09 -8.73 -0.80
N ALA A 26 4.36 -8.41 -1.08
CA ALA A 26 4.72 -7.32 -1.98
C ALA A 26 4.27 -7.59 -3.42
N ARG A 27 4.27 -8.86 -3.87
CA ARG A 27 3.83 -9.24 -5.22
C ARG A 27 2.33 -9.04 -5.39
N GLU A 28 1.55 -9.48 -4.42
CA GLU A 28 0.08 -9.43 -4.43
C GLU A 28 -0.39 -7.97 -4.42
N ILE A 29 0.29 -7.12 -3.63
CA ILE A 29 0.06 -5.68 -3.63
C ILE A 29 0.41 -5.09 -5.00
N LEU A 30 1.54 -5.48 -5.62
CA LEU A 30 1.95 -4.98 -6.94
C LEU A 30 0.93 -5.35 -8.01
N GLN A 31 0.42 -6.58 -7.97
CA GLN A 31 -0.60 -7.05 -8.90
C GLN A 31 -1.93 -6.33 -8.69
N ALA A 32 -2.36 -6.12 -7.45
CA ALA A 32 -3.58 -5.40 -7.12
C ALA A 32 -3.51 -3.94 -7.60
N VAL A 33 -2.39 -3.26 -7.35
CA VAL A 33 -2.15 -1.90 -7.83
C VAL A 33 -2.11 -1.85 -9.34
N SER A 34 -1.37 -2.76 -10.00
CA SER A 34 -1.34 -2.82 -11.47
C SER A 34 -2.73 -3.00 -12.07
N LYS A 35 -3.56 -3.89 -11.49
CA LYS A 35 -4.93 -4.12 -11.93
C LYS A 35 -5.82 -2.90 -11.73
N ASP A 36 -5.73 -2.26 -10.57
CA ASP A 36 -6.52 -1.07 -10.24
C ASP A 36 -6.26 0.07 -11.24
N ILE A 37 -4.99 0.31 -11.55
CA ILE A 37 -4.58 1.38 -12.47
C ILE A 37 -4.98 1.07 -13.93
N SER A 38 -4.92 -0.19 -14.35
CA SER A 38 -5.37 -0.63 -15.67
C SER A 38 -6.91 -0.59 -15.80
N THR A 39 -7.64 -0.58 -14.70
CA THR A 39 -9.11 -0.56 -14.71
C THR A 39 -9.61 0.85 -15.04
N PRO A 40 -10.50 1.03 -16.03
CA PRO A 40 -11.19 2.30 -16.26
C PRO A 40 -12.05 2.67 -15.04
N GLN A 41 -11.95 3.92 -14.58
CA GLN A 41 -12.74 4.43 -13.45
C GLN A 41 -13.27 5.83 -13.76
N SER A 42 -14.42 6.19 -13.22
CA SER A 42 -14.94 7.56 -13.28
C SER A 42 -14.14 8.48 -12.36
N ARG A 43 -14.21 9.81 -12.61
CA ARG A 43 -13.62 10.82 -11.72
C ARG A 43 -14.18 10.74 -10.30
N GLU A 44 -15.47 10.47 -10.17
CA GLU A 44 -16.14 10.33 -8.89
C GLU A 44 -15.59 9.14 -8.12
N THR A 45 -15.54 7.95 -8.73
CA THR A 45 -14.98 6.74 -8.08
C THR A 45 -13.51 6.94 -7.68
N GLN A 46 -12.73 7.63 -8.51
CA GLN A 46 -11.35 8.01 -8.22
C GLN A 46 -11.26 8.96 -7.01
N THR A 47 -12.18 9.92 -6.91
CA THR A 47 -12.26 10.88 -5.80
C THR A 47 -12.71 10.19 -4.51
N GLU A 48 -13.75 9.35 -4.55
CA GLU A 48 -14.23 8.59 -3.41
C GLU A 48 -13.16 7.64 -2.87
N LYS A 49 -12.48 6.88 -3.74
CA LYS A 49 -11.31 6.08 -3.35
C LYS A 49 -10.27 6.94 -2.66
N SER A 50 -10.10 8.18 -3.11
CA SER A 50 -9.11 9.09 -2.55
C SER A 50 -9.42 9.72 -1.22
N LEU A 51 -10.70 9.82 -0.90
CA LEU A 51 -11.12 10.25 0.42
C LEU A 51 -11.29 9.05 1.37
N GLY A 52 -11.02 7.83 0.89
CA GLY A 52 -11.28 6.59 1.61
C GLY A 52 -12.78 6.34 1.81
N LEU A 53 -13.62 6.87 0.93
CA LEU A 53 -15.08 6.76 0.91
C LEU A 53 -15.58 5.68 -0.04
N ALA A 54 -14.66 5.02 -0.77
CA ALA A 54 -15.04 3.91 -1.65
C ALA A 54 -15.79 2.82 -0.87
N PRO A 55 -16.83 2.21 -1.47
CA PRO A 55 -17.62 1.18 -0.81
C PRO A 55 -16.73 0.05 -0.29
N ILE A 56 -16.84 -0.21 1.02
CA ILE A 56 -16.24 -1.39 1.62
C ILE A 56 -17.21 -2.55 1.39
N SER A 57 -16.81 -3.54 0.62
CA SER A 57 -17.58 -4.78 0.48
C SER A 57 -17.59 -5.51 1.83
N SER A 58 -18.72 -5.43 2.54
CA SER A 58 -18.95 -6.16 3.78
C SER A 58 -18.79 -7.67 3.50
N GLY A 59 -17.83 -8.32 4.15
CA GLY A 59 -17.54 -9.75 3.97
C GLY A 59 -16.49 -10.09 2.91
N ALA A 60 -15.87 -9.10 2.26
CA ALA A 60 -14.69 -9.37 1.43
C ALA A 60 -13.50 -9.85 2.29
N PRO A 61 -12.69 -10.81 1.78
CA PRO A 61 -11.48 -11.24 2.47
C PRO A 61 -10.49 -10.09 2.61
N GLU A 62 -9.64 -10.18 3.64
CA GLU A 62 -8.56 -9.21 3.80
C GLU A 62 -7.65 -9.19 2.56
N THR A 63 -7.35 -7.99 2.11
CA THR A 63 -6.43 -7.75 1.00
C THR A 63 -4.99 -7.93 1.48
N ALA A 64 -4.10 -8.30 0.57
CA ALA A 64 -2.67 -8.39 0.84
C ALA A 64 -2.09 -7.10 1.44
N ALA A 65 -2.60 -5.92 1.07
CA ALA A 65 -2.17 -4.64 1.63
C ALA A 65 -2.58 -4.47 3.11
N GLN A 66 -3.79 -4.92 3.47
CA GLN A 66 -4.26 -4.90 4.86
C GLN A 66 -3.45 -5.87 5.72
N THR A 67 -3.28 -7.12 5.27
CA THR A 67 -2.47 -8.12 5.98
C THR A 67 -1.02 -7.66 6.11
N HIS A 68 -0.43 -7.11 5.05
CA HIS A 68 0.92 -6.56 5.08
C HIS A 68 1.06 -5.43 6.11
N GLY A 69 0.16 -4.43 6.07
CA GLY A 69 0.21 -3.33 7.03
C GLY A 69 0.06 -3.80 8.47
N PHE A 70 -0.74 -4.84 8.71
CA PHE A 70 -0.90 -5.42 10.04
C PHE A 70 0.38 -6.11 10.53
N LEU A 71 1.00 -6.92 9.67
CA LEU A 71 2.29 -7.56 9.98
C LEU A 71 3.41 -6.55 10.21
N ARG A 72 3.40 -5.43 9.46
CA ARG A 72 4.33 -4.31 9.64
C ARG A 72 4.16 -3.64 11.00
N ALA A 73 2.93 -3.31 11.38
CA ALA A 73 2.65 -2.75 12.70
C ALA A 73 3.10 -3.69 13.83
N LYS A 74 2.83 -5.00 13.71
CA LYS A 74 3.35 -6.01 14.67
C LYS A 74 4.87 -6.10 14.70
N SER A 75 5.53 -5.76 13.61
CA SER A 75 7.00 -5.70 13.49
C SER A 75 7.58 -4.36 13.93
N GLY A 76 6.77 -3.44 14.46
CA GLY A 76 7.20 -2.15 14.98
C GLY A 76 7.31 -1.04 13.94
N PHE A 77 6.74 -1.22 12.74
CA PHE A 77 6.63 -0.12 11.77
C PHE A 77 5.56 0.86 12.24
N ASP A 78 5.92 2.13 12.34
CA ASP A 78 4.94 3.19 12.54
C ASP A 78 4.18 3.51 11.22
N ILE A 79 3.11 4.31 11.34
CA ILE A 79 2.27 4.67 10.19
C ILE A 79 3.02 5.46 9.12
N ASN A 80 4.03 6.26 9.49
CA ASN A 80 4.84 7.04 8.57
C ASN A 80 5.83 6.15 7.82
N GLN A 81 6.44 5.18 8.51
CA GLN A 81 7.28 4.15 7.91
C GLN A 81 6.45 3.30 6.95
N LEU A 82 5.30 2.79 7.38
CA LEU A 82 4.41 2.04 6.50
C LEU A 82 4.01 2.88 5.28
N ALA A 83 3.61 4.14 5.47
CA ALA A 83 3.30 5.04 4.37
C ALA A 83 4.49 5.25 3.43
N ALA A 84 5.69 5.47 3.96
CA ALA A 84 6.94 5.61 3.22
C ALA A 84 7.25 4.37 2.35
N GLU A 85 7.02 3.17 2.90
CA GLU A 85 7.23 1.90 2.19
C GLU A 85 6.29 1.79 0.97
N TYR A 86 5.00 2.09 1.17
CA TYR A 86 4.05 2.16 0.05
C TYR A 86 4.36 3.28 -0.95
N ARG A 87 5.07 4.35 -0.55
CA ARG A 87 5.51 5.39 -1.50
C ARG A 87 6.58 4.88 -2.45
N ALA A 88 7.47 4.03 -1.94
CA ALA A 88 8.56 3.44 -2.71
C ALA A 88 8.09 2.48 -3.82
N PHE A 89 6.79 2.19 -3.89
CA PHE A 89 6.15 1.44 -4.98
C PHE A 89 6.14 2.18 -6.31
N ALA A 90 5.97 3.51 -6.26
CA ALA A 90 5.67 4.31 -7.44
C ALA A 90 6.81 4.33 -8.48
N PRO A 91 8.11 4.46 -8.11
CA PRO A 91 9.20 4.51 -9.09
C PRO A 91 9.39 3.21 -9.88
N ALA A 92 9.24 2.04 -9.24
CA ALA A 92 9.45 0.75 -9.90
C ALA A 92 8.38 0.45 -10.98
N PHE A 93 7.18 1.01 -10.81
CA PHE A 93 6.09 0.92 -11.77
C PHE A 93 6.25 1.90 -12.95
N PHE A 94 6.82 3.09 -12.73
CA PHE A 94 7.01 4.11 -13.77
C PHE A 94 7.97 3.69 -14.91
N VAL A 95 8.83 2.70 -14.67
CA VAL A 95 9.78 2.20 -15.68
C VAL A 95 9.07 1.43 -16.82
N TYR A 96 7.82 1.00 -16.64
CA TYR A 96 7.15 0.07 -17.57
C TYR A 96 5.84 0.59 -18.24
N GLY A 97 5.42 1.85 -18.06
CA GLY A 97 4.15 2.31 -18.64
C GLY A 97 3.97 3.83 -18.84
N THR A 98 3.42 4.21 -20.00
CA THR A 98 3.03 5.59 -20.34
C THR A 98 1.69 5.95 -19.70
N MET A 99 1.70 6.55 -18.50
CA MET A 99 0.48 6.99 -17.81
C MET A 99 0.42 8.50 -17.59
N THR A 100 -0.79 9.06 -17.74
CA THR A 100 -1.09 10.48 -17.51
C THR A 100 -1.15 10.81 -16.01
N LEU A 101 -0.75 12.04 -15.63
CA LEU A 101 -0.67 12.49 -14.23
C LEU A 101 -1.98 12.32 -13.43
N SER A 102 -3.15 12.43 -14.07
CA SER A 102 -4.45 12.28 -13.40
C SER A 102 -4.71 10.85 -12.91
N ARG A 103 -4.21 9.83 -13.62
CA ARG A 103 -4.26 8.44 -13.12
C ARG A 103 -3.26 8.22 -11.98
N LYS A 104 -2.12 8.94 -12.00
CA LYS A 104 -1.07 8.83 -10.98
C LYS A 104 -1.53 9.29 -9.60
N ALA A 105 -2.34 10.34 -9.50
CA ALA A 105 -2.79 10.88 -8.22
C ALA A 105 -3.73 9.94 -7.42
N CYS A 106 -4.43 9.02 -8.09
CA CYS A 106 -5.38 8.10 -7.46
C CYS A 106 -4.76 6.82 -6.89
N ILE A 107 -3.58 6.45 -7.40
CA ILE A 107 -2.76 5.31 -6.93
C ILE A 107 -2.47 5.42 -5.44
N TRP A 108 -2.28 6.65 -4.99
CA TRP A 108 -1.82 6.99 -3.65
C TRP A 108 -2.91 6.81 -2.62
N THR A 109 -4.15 6.95 -3.04
CA THR A 109 -5.21 7.32 -2.13
C THR A 109 -6.11 6.13 -1.78
N ALA A 110 -6.14 5.10 -2.65
CA ALA A 110 -6.69 3.77 -2.36
C ALA A 110 -5.83 2.96 -1.36
N LEU A 111 -4.51 3.13 -1.37
CA LEU A 111 -3.62 2.54 -0.36
C LEU A 111 -3.80 3.21 1.02
N PHE A 112 -4.03 4.53 1.05
CA PHE A 112 -4.40 5.23 2.28
C PHE A 112 -5.77 4.79 2.83
N ALA A 113 -6.74 4.42 1.98
CA ALA A 113 -8.00 3.84 2.45
C ALA A 113 -7.79 2.52 3.22
N SER A 114 -6.86 1.68 2.76
CA SER A 114 -6.45 0.45 3.48
C SER A 114 -5.70 0.79 4.79
N MET A 115 -4.87 1.83 4.80
CA MET A 115 -4.22 2.32 6.03
C MET A 115 -5.22 2.87 7.06
N ARG A 116 -6.28 3.55 6.62
CA ARG A 116 -7.33 4.09 7.51
C ARG A 116 -8.14 3.00 8.20
N GLN A 117 -8.28 1.84 7.56
CA GLN A 117 -8.86 0.65 8.19
C GLN A 117 -7.89 0.02 9.19
N LEU A 118 -6.60 0.04 8.88
CA LEU A 118 -5.53 -0.40 9.77
C LEU A 118 -5.47 0.43 11.05
N THR A 119 -5.59 1.76 10.98
CA THR A 119 -5.63 2.63 12.16
C THR A 119 -6.86 2.41 13.04
N ARG A 120 -7.95 1.82 12.51
CA ARG A 120 -9.12 1.42 13.33
C ARG A 120 -8.89 0.12 14.09
N ARG A 121 -7.88 -0.67 13.72
CA ARG A 121 -7.57 -1.99 14.31
C ARG A 121 -6.33 -2.00 15.18
N LEU A 122 -5.44 -1.02 15.03
CA LEU A 122 -4.29 -0.90 15.92
C LEU A 122 -4.75 -0.30 17.25
N PRO A 123 -4.35 -0.88 18.40
CA PRO A 123 -4.52 -0.19 19.68
C PRO A 123 -3.79 1.16 19.60
N ASN A 124 -4.41 2.21 20.16
CA ASN A 124 -3.77 3.52 20.29
C ASN A 124 -2.41 3.34 21.02
N PRO A 125 -1.35 4.09 20.66
CA PRO A 125 -0.06 3.98 21.33
C PRO A 125 -0.16 4.24 22.84
#